data_AF-A0AAV3YPK9-F1
#
_entry.id   AF-A0AAV3YPK9-F1
#
_cell.length_a   1.000
_cell.length_b   1.000
_cell.length_c   1.000
_cell.angle_alpha   90.00
_cell.angle_beta   90.00
_cell.angle_gamma   90.00
#
_symmetry.space_group_name_H-M   'P 1'
#
loop_
_entity.id
_entity.type
_entity.pdbx_description
1 polymer ?
#
loop_
_entity_poly.entity_id
_entity_poly.type
_entity_poly.pdbx_seq_one_letter_code
_entity_poly.pdbx_strand_id
1 'polypeptide(L)'
;MLVESLRKIMRRQGSSSVFSNVNGWQTPQDTSCHPPPAWKWHHGRSLARVFHKTNFTGKSGPIRFDSSGQRVGFPVDVQEVTMYRGINLIGTYKKGQFWKKGEEQVLDKASRAIDKRTRIVTSIDEEPYLMETKTVSDGVPLIGRYQFVGYCADLAELVSRNVGYDYHIRIVKDGEYGKKLPDGSWTGMIGELIKHVS
;
A
#
# COMPACT_ATOMS: atom_id res chain seq x y z
N MET A 1 9.14 38.00 -10.93
CA MET A 1 8.52 36.65 -10.86
C MET A 1 8.42 36.09 -9.43
N LEU A 2 9.50 35.94 -8.65
CA LEU A 2 9.45 35.30 -7.31
C LEU A 2 8.54 36.01 -6.29
N VAL A 3 8.60 37.35 -6.22
CA VAL A 3 7.74 38.18 -5.35
C VAL A 3 6.25 38.00 -5.69
N GLU A 4 5.93 37.89 -6.97
CA GLU A 4 4.56 37.76 -7.45
C GLU A 4 4.02 36.33 -7.26
N SER A 5 4.88 35.33 -7.43
CA SER A 5 4.60 33.94 -7.07
C SER A 5 4.38 33.79 -5.56
N LEU A 6 5.20 34.42 -4.72
CA LEU A 6 5.02 34.41 -3.26
C LEU A 6 3.73 35.14 -2.85
N ARG A 7 3.39 36.28 -3.48
CA ARG A 7 2.11 36.97 -3.26
C ARG A 7 0.91 36.10 -3.65
N LYS A 8 0.99 35.36 -4.76
CA LYS A 8 -0.05 34.39 -5.17
C LYS A 8 -0.17 33.21 -4.20
N ILE A 9 0.95 32.72 -3.64
CA ILE A 9 0.97 31.68 -2.62
C ILE A 9 0.36 32.20 -1.30
N MET A 10 0.68 33.44 -0.90
CA MET A 10 0.15 34.06 0.32
C MET A 10 -1.36 34.30 0.28
N ARG A 11 -1.95 34.63 -0.88
CA ARG A 11 -3.41 34.81 -1.03
C ARG A 11 -4.21 33.51 -0.87
N ARG A 12 -3.59 32.34 -1.07
CA ARG A 12 -4.27 31.03 -1.02
C ARG A 12 -4.20 30.34 0.34
N GLN A 13 -3.30 30.77 1.23
CA GLN A 13 -3.15 30.19 2.56
C GLN A 13 -3.94 31.05 3.56
N GLY A 14 -5.05 30.51 4.06
CA GLY A 14 -5.88 31.19 5.05
C GLY A 14 -5.07 31.65 6.27
N SER A 15 -5.32 32.90 6.67
CA SER A 15 -5.04 33.59 7.95
C SER A 15 -3.64 33.54 8.60
N SER A 16 -2.66 32.77 8.13
CA SER A 16 -1.32 32.75 8.75
C SER A 16 -0.21 32.76 7.69
N SER A 17 0.06 33.93 7.10
CA SER A 17 1.22 34.09 6.21
C SER A 17 2.46 34.48 7.02
N VAL A 18 3.53 33.69 6.90
CA VAL A 18 4.83 33.95 7.55
C VAL A 18 5.41 35.33 7.18
N PHE A 19 4.92 35.93 6.11
CA PHE A 19 5.38 37.20 5.56
C PHE A 19 4.32 38.31 5.62
N SER A 20 3.29 38.17 6.46
CA SER A 20 2.22 39.17 6.60
C SER A 20 2.75 40.58 6.87
N ASN A 21 3.91 40.67 7.54
CA ASN A 21 4.51 41.93 8.00
C ASN A 21 5.71 42.37 7.14
N VAL A 22 5.93 41.75 5.97
CA VAL A 22 7.03 42.14 5.07
C VAL A 22 6.60 43.30 4.18
N ASN A 23 7.04 44.50 4.52
CA ASN A 23 6.88 45.71 3.71
C ASN A 23 8.12 45.92 2.82
N GLY A 24 7.91 46.19 1.53
CA GLY A 24 8.98 46.55 0.59
C GLY A 24 9.83 45.37 0.09
N TRP A 25 9.29 44.61 -0.86
CA TRP A 25 10.07 43.57 -1.54
C TRP A 25 11.14 44.20 -2.42
N GLN A 26 12.40 43.86 -2.19
CA GLN A 26 13.51 44.29 -3.05
C GLN A 26 13.38 43.69 -4.45
N THR A 27 13.69 44.48 -5.47
CA THR A 27 13.83 44.00 -6.84
C THR A 27 15.07 43.11 -6.95
N PRO A 28 14.97 41.91 -7.52
CA PRO A 28 16.11 41.00 -7.64
C PRO A 28 17.19 41.63 -8.52
N GLN A 29 18.43 41.66 -8.02
CA GLN A 29 19.59 42.18 -8.75
C GLN A 29 20.05 41.27 -9.88
N ASP A 30 19.84 39.96 -9.75
CA ASP A 30 20.18 38.98 -10.77
C ASP A 30 19.19 37.81 -10.71
N THR A 31 18.74 37.35 -11.87
CA THR A 31 17.80 36.23 -11.99
C THR A 31 18.44 34.97 -12.52
N SER A 32 19.70 35.04 -12.97
CA SER A 32 20.43 33.87 -13.45
C SER A 32 21.11 33.13 -12.30
N CYS A 33 20.95 31.81 -12.26
CA CYS A 33 21.71 30.92 -11.39
C CYS A 33 22.98 30.36 -12.06
N HIS A 34 23.21 30.71 -13.34
CA HIS A 34 24.35 30.25 -14.11
C HIS A 34 25.10 31.42 -14.78
N PRO A 35 26.44 31.50 -14.65
CA PRO A 35 27.28 30.70 -13.75
C PRO A 35 26.92 30.93 -12.27
N PRO A 36 27.31 30.03 -11.34
CA PRO A 36 26.99 30.20 -9.93
C PRO A 36 27.52 31.55 -9.44
N PRO A 37 26.68 32.42 -8.88
CA PRO A 37 27.14 33.71 -8.41
C PRO A 37 28.15 33.53 -7.28
N ALA A 38 29.25 34.30 -7.32
CA ALA A 38 30.28 34.28 -6.29
C ALA A 38 29.77 34.77 -4.92
N TRP A 39 28.62 35.46 -4.90
CA TRP A 39 28.00 36.01 -3.71
C TRP A 39 26.72 35.24 -3.36
N LYS A 40 26.44 35.14 -2.06
CA LYS A 40 25.22 34.55 -1.51
C LYS A 40 24.32 35.68 -1.04
N TRP A 41 23.01 35.54 -1.20
CA TRP A 41 22.07 36.54 -0.72
C TRP A 41 22.23 36.75 0.80
N HIS A 42 22.58 37.97 1.19
CA HIS A 42 22.96 38.32 2.57
C HIS A 42 21.86 38.01 3.59
N HIS A 43 20.59 38.10 3.19
CA HIS A 43 19.45 37.83 4.07
C HIS A 43 19.03 36.35 4.09
N GLY A 44 19.67 35.47 3.32
CA GLY A 44 19.28 34.05 3.23
C GLY A 44 19.33 33.33 4.58
N ARG A 45 20.36 33.56 5.38
CA ARG A 45 20.48 32.97 6.73
C ARG A 45 19.44 33.52 7.70
N SER A 46 19.16 34.83 7.63
CA SER A 46 18.15 35.47 8.46
C SER A 46 16.75 34.94 8.11
N LEU A 47 16.46 34.75 6.83
CA LEU A 47 15.21 34.15 6.36
C LEU A 47 15.06 32.70 6.83
N ALA A 48 16.11 31.87 6.68
CA ALA A 48 16.11 30.49 7.18
C ALA A 48 15.84 30.43 8.68
N ARG A 49 16.40 31.38 9.46
CA ARG A 49 16.16 31.49 10.91
C ARG A 49 14.70 31.84 11.23
N VAL A 50 14.06 32.69 10.43
CA VAL A 50 12.62 32.99 10.58
C VAL A 50 11.81 31.73 10.36
N PHE A 51 12.05 30.99 9.26
CA PHE A 51 11.35 29.72 9.00
C PHE A 51 11.54 28.70 10.12
N HIS A 52 12.76 28.55 10.62
CA HIS A 52 13.06 27.64 11.74
C HIS A 52 12.27 28.02 13.02
N LYS A 53 12.07 29.32 13.28
CA LYS A 53 11.30 29.81 14.44
C LYS A 53 9.79 29.83 14.21
N THR A 54 9.32 29.71 12.97
CA THR A 54 7.90 29.77 12.67
C THR A 54 7.18 28.49 13.06
N ASN A 55 6.00 28.65 13.62
CA ASN A 55 5.10 27.56 13.98
C ASN A 55 3.70 27.96 13.55
N PHE A 56 3.10 27.15 12.68
CA PHE A 56 1.75 27.38 12.17
C PHE A 56 1.08 26.06 11.84
N THR A 57 -0.24 26.09 11.63
CA THR A 57 -1.00 24.90 11.23
C THR A 57 -1.38 25.03 9.76
N GLY A 58 -1.07 24.01 8.97
CA GLY A 58 -1.44 23.93 7.55
C GLY A 58 -2.31 22.70 7.27
N LYS A 59 -2.52 22.40 5.98
CA LYS A 59 -3.29 21.22 5.56
C LYS A 59 -2.69 19.89 6.01
N SER A 60 -1.37 19.85 6.23
CA SER A 60 -0.67 18.67 6.74
C SER A 60 -0.61 18.63 8.27
N GLY A 61 -1.38 19.47 8.96
CA GLY A 61 -1.36 19.61 10.42
C GLY A 61 -0.31 20.63 10.91
N PRO A 62 0.19 20.49 12.15
CA PRO A 62 1.18 21.39 12.71
C PRO A 62 2.49 21.37 11.92
N ILE A 63 3.04 22.54 11.60
CA ILE A 63 4.29 22.71 10.87
C ILE A 63 5.30 23.37 11.80
N ARG A 64 6.34 22.61 12.15
CA ARG A 64 7.44 22.98 13.03
C ARG A 64 8.71 22.33 12.51
N PHE A 65 9.86 22.98 12.72
CA PHE A 65 11.16 22.49 12.26
C PHE A 65 12.15 22.33 13.41
N ASP A 66 13.02 21.33 13.31
CA ASP A 66 14.17 21.17 14.20
C ASP A 66 15.37 22.04 13.77
N SER A 67 16.46 22.00 14.53
CA SER A 67 17.67 22.80 14.27
C SER A 67 18.34 22.49 12.93
N SER A 68 18.07 21.33 12.34
CA SER A 68 18.53 20.94 11.00
C SER A 68 17.58 21.38 9.88
N GLY A 69 16.42 21.91 10.22
CA GLY A 69 15.37 22.29 9.27
C GLY A 69 14.43 21.16 8.89
N GLN A 70 14.46 20.02 9.60
CA GLN A 70 13.54 18.90 9.37
C GLN A 70 12.22 19.12 10.10
N ARG A 71 11.12 18.68 9.48
CA ARG A 71 9.79 18.83 10.08
C ARG A 71 9.64 17.88 11.26
N VAL A 72 9.07 18.34 12.36
CA VAL A 72 8.88 17.54 13.59
C VAL A 72 7.48 17.71 14.18
N GLY A 73 7.03 16.71 14.93
CA GLY A 73 5.80 16.78 15.71
C GLY A 73 4.51 16.78 14.87
N PHE A 74 4.54 16.22 13.66
CA PHE A 74 3.36 16.05 12.82
C PHE A 74 2.80 14.63 12.93
N PRO A 75 1.46 14.47 12.94
CA PRO A 75 0.83 13.15 12.88
C PRO A 75 0.96 12.55 11.47
N VAL A 76 1.05 11.22 11.39
CA VAL A 76 0.98 10.45 10.14
C VAL A 76 -0.19 9.49 10.21
N ASP A 77 -1.06 9.56 9.22
CA ASP A 77 -2.18 8.64 9.09
C ASP A 77 -1.71 7.28 8.57
N VAL A 78 -2.10 6.21 9.26
CA VAL A 78 -1.83 4.84 8.85
C VAL A 78 -3.11 4.30 8.22
N GLN A 79 -3.00 3.92 6.96
CA GLN A 79 -4.13 3.44 6.17
C GLN A 79 -3.90 1.98 5.77
N GLU A 80 -4.94 1.17 5.91
CA GLU A 80 -5.01 -0.18 5.39
C GLU A 80 -5.77 -0.14 4.08
N VAL A 81 -5.17 -0.69 3.02
CA VAL A 81 -5.83 -0.79 1.72
C VAL A 81 -6.32 -2.22 1.55
N THR A 82 -7.62 -2.35 1.37
CA THR A 82 -8.25 -3.64 1.08
C THR A 82 -9.04 -3.53 -0.22
N MET A 83 -9.15 -4.62 -0.97
CA MET A 83 -9.95 -4.62 -2.21
C MET A 83 -11.43 -4.30 -1.97
N TYR A 84 -11.98 -4.61 -0.79
CA TYR A 84 -13.42 -4.53 -0.51
C TYR A 84 -13.84 -3.24 0.21
N ARG A 85 -12.96 -2.60 0.99
CA ARG A 85 -13.23 -1.30 1.63
C ARG A 85 -12.45 -0.14 1.01
N GLY A 86 -11.56 -0.42 0.06
CA GLY A 86 -10.64 0.57 -0.46
C GLY A 86 -9.64 1.01 0.61
N ILE A 87 -9.34 2.30 0.63
CA ILE A 87 -8.40 2.91 1.57
C ILE A 87 -9.13 3.20 2.89
N ASN A 88 -8.73 2.53 3.97
CA ASN A 88 -9.32 2.69 5.30
C ASN A 88 -8.30 3.23 6.29
N LEU A 89 -8.62 4.30 7.01
CA LEU A 89 -7.77 4.85 8.08
C LEU A 89 -7.85 3.97 9.33
N ILE A 90 -6.77 3.29 9.68
CA ILE A 90 -6.71 2.39 10.85
C ILE A 90 -6.17 3.05 12.12
N GLY A 91 -5.54 4.22 11.97
CA GLY A 91 -5.04 4.98 13.11
C GLY A 91 -4.09 6.10 12.71
N THR A 92 -3.54 6.76 13.71
CA THR A 92 -2.62 7.86 13.53
C THR A 92 -1.35 7.61 14.34
N TYR A 93 -0.20 7.68 13.70
CA TYR A 93 1.10 7.66 14.34
C TYR A 93 1.49 9.08 14.77
N LYS A 94 1.72 9.28 16.07
CA LYS A 94 2.16 10.56 16.62
C LYS A 94 3.05 10.33 17.85
N LYS A 95 4.11 11.13 17.98
CA LYS A 95 5.06 11.09 19.12
C LYS A 95 5.67 9.70 19.37
N GLY A 96 6.05 8.98 18.31
CA GLY A 96 6.66 7.66 18.45
C GLY A 96 5.67 6.51 18.73
N GLN A 97 4.37 6.80 18.85
CA GLN A 97 3.35 5.82 19.21
C GLN A 97 2.23 5.77 18.17
N PHE A 98 1.73 4.56 17.91
CA PHE A 98 0.55 4.32 17.09
C PHE A 98 -0.73 4.44 17.93
N TRP A 99 -1.67 5.25 17.45
CA TRP A 99 -2.99 5.44 18.06
C TRP A 99 -4.04 4.82 17.15
N LYS A 100 -4.57 3.66 17.55
CA LYS A 100 -5.60 2.95 16.79
C LYS A 100 -6.90 3.75 16.75
N LYS A 101 -7.54 3.80 15.58
CA LYS A 101 -8.85 4.43 15.39
C LYS A 101 -9.96 3.45 15.80
N GLY A 102 -10.35 3.47 17.07
CA GLY A 102 -11.51 2.75 17.60
C GLY A 102 -11.55 1.24 17.32
N GLU A 103 -12.67 0.61 17.67
CA GLU A 103 -12.97 -0.74 17.18
C GLU A 103 -13.33 -0.68 15.70
N GLU A 104 -12.79 -1.64 14.95
CA GLU A 104 -13.14 -1.83 13.55
C GLU A 104 -14.64 -2.08 13.48
N GLN A 105 -15.36 -1.31 12.65
CA GLN A 105 -16.66 -1.75 12.17
C GLN A 105 -16.36 -2.99 11.33
N VAL A 106 -16.42 -4.16 11.96
CA VAL A 106 -16.38 -5.44 11.28
C VAL A 106 -17.62 -5.43 10.39
N LEU A 107 -17.48 -4.95 9.15
CA LEU A 107 -18.35 -5.44 8.08
C LEU A 107 -18.19 -6.95 8.16
N ASP A 108 -19.27 -7.56 8.60
CA ASP A 108 -19.34 -8.86 9.21
C ASP A 108 -18.44 -9.84 8.46
N LYS A 109 -17.49 -10.48 9.16
CA LYS A 109 -16.69 -11.55 8.54
C LYS A 109 -17.60 -12.68 8.03
N ALA A 110 -18.85 -12.76 8.51
CA ALA A 110 -19.89 -13.63 8.03
C ALA A 110 -20.70 -13.08 6.83
N SER A 111 -20.77 -11.77 6.61
CA SER A 111 -21.37 -11.18 5.40
C SER A 111 -20.37 -11.05 4.26
N ARG A 112 -19.38 -11.95 4.21
CA ARG A 112 -18.66 -12.24 2.98
C ARG A 112 -19.66 -12.93 2.07
N ALA A 113 -20.50 -12.17 1.36
CA ALA A 113 -21.01 -12.64 0.08
C ALA A 113 -19.79 -13.23 -0.61
N ILE A 114 -19.81 -14.54 -0.86
CA ILE A 114 -18.66 -15.27 -1.36
C ILE A 114 -18.26 -14.54 -2.63
N ASP A 115 -17.18 -13.76 -2.49
CA ASP A 115 -16.77 -12.84 -3.53
C ASP A 115 -16.53 -13.71 -4.78
N LYS A 116 -16.84 -13.19 -5.98
CA LYS A 116 -16.64 -13.90 -7.26
C LYS A 116 -15.14 -14.12 -7.57
N ARG A 117 -14.30 -14.20 -6.54
CA ARG A 117 -12.88 -14.52 -6.61
C ARG A 117 -12.74 -15.99 -6.93
N THR A 118 -11.99 -16.24 -7.99
CA THR A 118 -11.47 -17.56 -8.29
C THR A 118 -10.51 -17.99 -7.18
N ARG A 119 -10.78 -19.12 -6.54
CA ARG A 119 -9.91 -19.75 -5.54
C ARG A 119 -8.84 -20.56 -6.23
N ILE A 120 -7.64 -20.57 -5.68
CA ILE A 120 -6.60 -21.47 -6.14
C ILE A 120 -6.57 -22.65 -5.21
N VAL A 121 -6.79 -23.84 -5.77
CA VAL A 121 -6.79 -25.12 -5.08
C VAL A 121 -5.43 -25.77 -5.38
N THR A 122 -4.50 -25.66 -4.42
CA THR A 122 -3.24 -26.38 -4.49
C THR A 122 -3.49 -27.87 -4.23
N SER A 123 -2.94 -28.73 -5.08
CA SER A 123 -2.99 -30.19 -4.93
C SER A 123 -1.71 -30.83 -5.45
N ILE A 124 -1.54 -32.13 -5.22
CA ILE A 124 -0.45 -32.95 -5.76
C ILE A 124 -0.98 -33.87 -6.87
N ASP A 125 -0.15 -34.19 -7.86
CA ASP A 125 -0.45 -35.14 -8.94
C ASP A 125 -0.21 -36.57 -8.42
N GLU A 126 -1.29 -37.27 -8.09
CA GLU A 126 -1.24 -38.62 -7.52
C GLU A 126 -2.51 -39.40 -7.92
N GLU A 127 -2.32 -40.49 -8.66
CA GLU A 127 -3.41 -41.40 -9.02
C GLU A 127 -3.91 -42.17 -7.79
N PRO A 128 -5.23 -42.33 -7.58
CA PRO A 128 -6.37 -41.88 -8.41
C PRO A 128 -7.00 -40.56 -7.93
N TYR A 129 -6.30 -39.81 -7.07
CA TYR A 129 -6.83 -38.63 -6.40
C TYR A 129 -6.87 -37.42 -7.32
N LEU A 130 -5.76 -37.09 -7.97
CA LEU A 130 -5.70 -36.02 -8.94
C LEU A 130 -4.69 -36.39 -10.02
N MET A 131 -5.12 -36.33 -11.26
CA MET A 131 -4.33 -36.68 -12.43
C MET A 131 -4.49 -35.57 -13.47
N GLU A 132 -3.37 -35.07 -13.98
CA GLU A 132 -3.42 -34.18 -15.15
C GLU A 132 -3.73 -34.98 -16.42
N THR A 133 -4.89 -34.74 -17.02
CA THR A 133 -5.26 -35.37 -18.28
C THR A 133 -4.72 -34.57 -19.47
N LYS A 134 -4.11 -35.29 -20.41
CA LYS A 134 -3.70 -34.77 -21.72
C LYS A 134 -4.71 -35.11 -22.81
N THR A 135 -5.79 -35.81 -22.48
CA THR A 135 -6.77 -36.26 -23.47
C THR A 135 -7.67 -35.09 -23.86
N VAL A 136 -7.47 -34.59 -25.08
CA VAL A 136 -8.36 -33.63 -25.73
C VAL A 136 -9.72 -34.31 -25.90
N SER A 137 -10.76 -33.90 -25.16
CA SER A 137 -12.12 -34.32 -25.51
C SER A 137 -12.56 -33.51 -26.74
N ASP A 138 -12.91 -34.20 -27.82
CA ASP A 138 -13.58 -33.62 -29.00
C ASP A 138 -12.82 -32.49 -29.72
N GLY A 139 -11.47 -32.51 -29.71
CA GLY A 139 -10.64 -31.52 -30.42
C GLY A 139 -10.52 -30.16 -29.72
N VAL A 140 -11.09 -30.00 -28.52
CA VAL A 140 -11.01 -28.76 -27.73
C VAL A 140 -9.90 -28.90 -26.66
N PRO A 141 -8.92 -27.97 -26.60
CA PRO A 141 -7.92 -28.00 -25.54
C PRO A 141 -8.59 -27.83 -24.17
N LEU A 142 -8.33 -28.75 -23.26
CA LEU A 142 -8.77 -28.63 -21.87
C LEU A 142 -7.94 -27.53 -21.19
N ILE A 143 -8.61 -26.48 -20.72
CA ILE A 143 -7.95 -25.31 -20.11
C ILE A 143 -8.43 -25.18 -18.66
N GLY A 144 -7.50 -24.95 -17.74
CA GLY A 144 -7.83 -24.60 -16.35
C GLY A 144 -8.29 -25.81 -15.55
N ARG A 145 -9.48 -25.77 -14.93
CA ARG A 145 -9.95 -26.86 -14.06
C ARG A 145 -10.22 -28.17 -14.80
N TYR A 146 -10.53 -28.10 -16.10
CA TYR A 146 -10.92 -29.26 -16.91
C TYR A 146 -9.75 -30.16 -17.32
N GLN A 147 -8.50 -29.73 -17.10
CA GLN A 147 -7.31 -30.54 -17.38
C GLN A 147 -7.00 -31.54 -16.27
N PHE A 148 -7.76 -31.54 -15.16
CA PHE A 148 -7.53 -32.45 -14.04
C PHE A 148 -8.72 -33.38 -13.83
N VAL A 149 -8.43 -34.65 -13.58
CA VAL A 149 -9.41 -35.70 -13.32
C VAL A 149 -9.03 -36.49 -12.06
N GLY A 150 -10.00 -37.17 -11.44
CA GLY A 150 -9.78 -37.96 -10.23
C GLY A 150 -10.66 -37.50 -9.06
N TYR A 151 -10.58 -38.23 -7.95
CA TYR A 151 -11.45 -38.01 -6.80
C TYR A 151 -11.41 -36.58 -6.25
N CYS A 152 -10.23 -35.96 -6.15
CA CYS A 152 -10.05 -34.60 -5.65
C CYS A 152 -10.57 -33.54 -6.63
N ALA A 153 -10.53 -33.79 -7.94
CA ALA A 153 -11.10 -32.88 -8.93
C ALA A 153 -12.63 -32.84 -8.82
N ASP A 154 -13.27 -34.01 -8.71
CA ASP A 154 -14.72 -34.13 -8.55
C ASP A 154 -15.19 -33.52 -7.22
N LEU A 155 -14.45 -33.78 -6.14
CA LEU A 155 -14.73 -33.20 -4.83
C LEU A 155 -14.61 -31.67 -4.87
N ALA A 156 -13.57 -31.12 -5.50
CA ALA A 156 -13.40 -29.68 -5.61
C ALA A 156 -14.56 -29.01 -6.35
N GLU A 157 -15.06 -29.62 -7.42
CA GLU A 157 -16.22 -29.13 -8.17
C GLU A 157 -17.53 -29.21 -7.35
N LEU A 158 -17.73 -30.27 -6.57
CA LEU A 158 -18.89 -30.39 -5.68
C LEU A 158 -18.85 -29.32 -4.57
N VAL A 159 -17.69 -29.09 -3.96
CA VAL A 159 -17.51 -28.06 -2.94
C VAL A 159 -17.71 -26.67 -3.54
N SER A 160 -17.15 -26.41 -4.73
CA SER A 160 -17.27 -25.11 -5.38
C SER A 160 -18.73 -24.78 -5.75
N ARG A 161 -19.51 -25.77 -6.20
CA ARG A 161 -20.95 -25.63 -6.49
C ARG A 161 -21.78 -25.41 -5.22
N ASN A 162 -21.50 -26.17 -4.17
CA ASN A 162 -22.24 -26.07 -2.92
C ASN A 162 -21.99 -24.73 -2.21
N VAL A 163 -20.74 -24.26 -2.23
CA VAL A 163 -20.35 -23.01 -1.56
C VAL A 163 -20.59 -21.81 -2.50
N GLY A 164 -20.49 -21.96 -3.81
CA GLY A 164 -20.73 -20.91 -4.80
C GLY A 164 -19.50 -20.03 -5.09
N TYR A 165 -18.35 -20.65 -5.36
CA TYR A 165 -17.14 -19.95 -5.82
C TYR A 165 -16.55 -20.57 -7.10
N ASP A 166 -15.81 -19.78 -7.89
CA ASP A 166 -15.00 -20.30 -8.99
C ASP A 166 -13.62 -20.73 -8.49
N TYR A 167 -12.96 -21.66 -9.19
CA TYR A 167 -11.63 -22.11 -8.81
C TYR A 167 -10.75 -22.53 -9.98
N HIS A 168 -9.45 -22.58 -9.74
CA HIS A 168 -8.44 -23.23 -10.55
C HIS A 168 -7.61 -24.18 -9.70
N ILE A 169 -7.29 -25.35 -10.26
CA ILE A 169 -6.38 -26.30 -9.63
C ILE A 169 -4.96 -25.95 -10.04
N ARG A 170 -4.03 -26.00 -9.09
CA ARG A 170 -2.61 -25.83 -9.33
C ARG A 170 -1.84 -26.97 -8.66
N ILE A 171 -0.94 -27.60 -9.40
CA ILE A 171 -0.05 -28.60 -8.82
C ILE A 171 1.00 -27.90 -7.96
N VAL A 172 1.24 -28.45 -6.77
CA VAL A 172 2.24 -27.99 -5.82
C VAL A 172 3.62 -27.99 -6.48
N LYS A 173 4.36 -26.88 -6.34
CA LYS A 173 5.57 -26.65 -7.15
C LYS A 173 6.72 -27.61 -6.86
N ASP A 174 6.88 -28.02 -5.61
CA ASP A 174 7.96 -28.90 -5.16
C ASP A 174 7.56 -30.38 -5.12
N GLY A 175 6.31 -30.71 -5.47
CA GLY A 175 5.81 -32.09 -5.44
C GLY A 175 5.69 -32.68 -4.03
N GLU A 176 5.74 -31.88 -2.97
CA GLU A 176 5.67 -32.37 -1.60
C GLU A 176 4.32 -32.04 -0.94
N TYR A 177 3.88 -32.92 -0.02
CA TYR A 177 2.74 -32.64 0.84
C TYR A 177 3.03 -31.49 1.81
N GLY A 178 4.20 -31.56 2.45
CA GLY A 178 4.73 -30.51 3.30
C GLY A 178 5.50 -31.06 4.49
N LYS A 179 6.71 -30.57 4.65
CA LYS A 179 7.63 -30.92 5.72
C LYS A 179 8.07 -29.66 6.44
N LYS A 180 8.15 -29.74 7.77
CA LYS A 180 8.71 -28.66 8.58
C LYS A 180 10.24 -28.68 8.46
N LEU A 181 10.80 -27.57 8.03
CA LEU A 181 12.25 -27.37 7.94
C LEU A 181 12.83 -26.93 9.29
N PRO A 182 14.16 -27.10 9.52
CA PRO A 182 14.81 -26.70 10.76
C PRO A 182 14.69 -25.20 11.08
N ASP A 183 14.51 -24.37 10.04
CA ASP A 183 14.28 -22.93 10.16
C ASP A 183 12.84 -22.58 10.61
N GLY A 184 11.97 -23.58 10.79
CA GLY A 184 10.58 -23.44 11.18
C GLY A 184 9.61 -23.21 10.02
N SER A 185 10.10 -23.08 8.79
CA SER A 185 9.28 -22.94 7.58
C SER A 185 8.72 -24.29 7.11
N TRP A 186 7.72 -24.25 6.22
CA TRP A 186 7.11 -25.44 5.64
C TRP A 186 7.33 -25.50 4.13
N THR A 187 7.59 -26.71 3.63
CA THR A 187 7.57 -27.06 2.20
C THR A 187 6.18 -27.53 1.77
N GLY A 188 6.03 -27.87 0.50
CA GLY A 188 4.84 -28.54 -0.02
C GLY A 188 3.59 -27.68 -0.01
N MET A 189 2.46 -28.37 -0.08
CA MET A 189 1.13 -27.76 -0.04
C MET A 189 0.94 -26.92 1.24
N ILE A 190 1.44 -27.39 2.39
CA ILE A 190 1.40 -26.63 3.65
C ILE A 190 2.18 -25.31 3.52
N GLY A 191 3.37 -25.37 2.91
CA GLY A 191 4.20 -24.21 2.65
C GLY A 191 3.52 -23.18 1.75
N GLU A 192 2.84 -23.62 0.68
CA GLU A 192 2.11 -22.73 -0.22
C GLU A 192 0.98 -21.97 0.50
N LEU A 193 0.23 -22.66 1.36
CA LEU A 193 -0.87 -22.06 2.15
C LEU A 193 -0.36 -21.04 3.17
N ILE A 194 0.71 -21.35 3.91
CA ILE A 194 1.28 -20.44 4.91
C ILE A 194 1.87 -19.20 4.24
N LYS A 195 2.58 -19.38 3.12
CA LYS A 195 3.21 -18.27 2.39
C LYS A 195 2.21 -17.47 1.54
N HIS A 196 0.97 -17.96 1.38
CA HIS A 196 -0.04 -17.38 0.50
C HIS A 196 0.42 -17.31 -0.96
N VAL A 197 1.15 -18.33 -1.42
CA VAL A 197 1.76 -18.38 -2.77
C VAL A 197 0.99 -19.33 -3.72
N SER A 198 -0.11 -19.93 -3.26
CA SER A 198 -1.10 -20.69 -4.05
C SER A 198 -1.60 -19.93 -5.27
#